data_AF-A0A074RUA5-F1
#
_entry.id   AF-A0A074RUA5-F1
#
_cell.length_a   1.000
_cell.length_b   1.000
_cell.length_c   1.000
_cell.angle_alpha   90.00
_cell.angle_beta   90.00
_cell.angle_gamma   90.00
#
_symmetry.space_group_name_H-M   'P 1'
#
loop_
_entity.id
_entity.type
_entity.pdbx_description
1 polymer ?
#
loop_
_entity_poly.entity_id
_entity_poly.type
_entity_poly.pdbx_seq_one_letter_code
_entity_poly.pdbx_strand_id
1 'polypeptide(L)'
;MPRFPSEKSRIVNLAANNNDNLSPGYVVYEDGAPSRVLLIYYIDDNTGAHDATARIQIGGGDGVAVSPLTQVRVKYFSAPSVSFKGNMTWAGQTLGNHFESDGRLQGSEVIETIQCQNNICPIPLKAPSLALVFLTDAALANSSPASSATASFETSVLTRIRHTATVDQEVLSTSNGRGGHWGNPVGSTSFGSVGAAVGGFRAPGVGVLVGLVVGVAAVVGLRW
;
A
#
# COMPACT_ATOMS: atom_id res chain seq x y z
N MET A 1 -14.68 2.81 6.45
CA MET A 1 -14.29 2.68 5.02
C MET A 1 -13.31 3.81 4.72
N PRO A 2 -12.07 3.54 4.28
CA PRO A 2 -11.17 4.60 3.85
C PRO A 2 -11.76 5.21 2.58
N ARG A 3 -12.14 6.48 2.66
CA ARG A 3 -12.71 7.22 1.54
C ARG A 3 -11.54 7.60 0.62
N PHE A 4 -11.46 6.95 -0.54
CA PHE A 4 -10.62 7.43 -1.63
C PHE A 4 -11.05 8.88 -1.96
N PRO A 5 -10.13 9.82 -2.22
CA PRO A 5 -10.51 11.19 -2.54
C PRO A 5 -11.16 11.19 -3.94
N SER A 6 -12.48 11.41 -3.97
CA SER A 6 -13.38 11.39 -5.12
C SER A 6 -13.68 10.00 -5.71
N GLU A 7 -14.97 9.68 -5.91
CA GLU A 7 -15.47 8.53 -6.68
C GLU A 7 -15.17 8.63 -8.20
N LYS A 8 -14.20 9.46 -8.57
CA LYS A 8 -13.86 9.80 -9.96
C LYS A 8 -12.51 9.26 -10.40
N SER A 9 -11.77 8.61 -9.50
CA SER A 9 -10.53 7.95 -9.85
C SER A 9 -10.78 6.53 -10.35
N ARG A 10 -10.13 6.15 -11.46
CA ARG A 10 -10.16 4.79 -12.01
C ARG A 10 -8.75 4.34 -12.35
N ILE A 11 -8.42 3.10 -12.01
CA ILE A 11 -7.18 2.47 -12.44
C ILE A 11 -7.51 1.46 -13.54
N VAL A 12 -6.75 1.48 -14.63
CA VAL A 12 -6.92 0.55 -15.75
C VAL A 12 -5.57 -0.13 -16.01
N ASN A 13 -5.59 -1.45 -16.18
CA ASN A 13 -4.43 -2.20 -16.64
C ASN A 13 -4.22 -1.92 -18.13
N LEU A 14 -3.00 -1.53 -18.50
CA LEU A 14 -2.61 -1.23 -19.88
C LEU A 14 -2.32 -2.48 -20.72
N ALA A 15 -2.30 -3.67 -20.09
CA ALA A 15 -1.83 -4.92 -20.69
C ALA A 15 -0.45 -4.74 -21.36
N ALA A 16 0.42 -3.95 -20.72
CA ALA A 16 1.73 -3.58 -21.25
C ALA A 16 2.57 -4.82 -21.56
N ASN A 17 3.35 -4.77 -22.65
CA ASN A 17 4.23 -5.85 -23.09
C ASN A 17 3.50 -7.21 -23.21
N ASN A 18 2.36 -7.26 -23.90
CA ASN A 18 1.52 -8.46 -24.03
C ASN A 18 1.04 -9.03 -22.69
N ASN A 19 0.75 -8.14 -21.72
CA ASN A 19 0.33 -8.49 -20.37
C ASN A 19 1.36 -9.36 -19.62
N ASP A 20 2.65 -9.09 -19.85
CA ASP A 20 3.75 -9.73 -19.13
C ASP A 20 3.70 -9.40 -17.63
N ASN A 21 3.88 -10.43 -16.80
CA ASN A 21 3.80 -10.33 -15.35
C ASN A 21 5.02 -9.64 -14.73
N LEU A 22 6.14 -9.56 -15.45
CA LEU A 22 7.35 -8.89 -14.99
C LEU A 22 7.36 -7.39 -15.28
N SER A 23 6.54 -6.93 -16.24
CA SER A 23 6.48 -5.53 -16.65
C SER A 23 5.05 -4.97 -16.70
N PRO A 24 4.24 -5.07 -15.63
CA PRO A 24 2.88 -4.58 -15.66
C PRO A 24 2.83 -3.06 -15.72
N GLY A 25 1.84 -2.54 -16.44
CA GLY A 25 1.58 -1.11 -16.59
C GLY A 25 0.14 -0.78 -16.24
N TYR A 26 -0.07 0.30 -15.49
CA TYR A 26 -1.38 0.79 -15.10
C TYR A 26 -1.49 2.27 -15.41
N VAL A 27 -2.68 2.72 -15.79
CA VAL A 27 -3.01 4.14 -15.91
C VAL A 27 -4.01 4.52 -14.84
N VAL A 28 -3.79 5.66 -14.21
CA VAL A 28 -4.71 6.30 -13.28
C VAL A 28 -5.44 7.39 -14.05
N TYR A 29 -6.76 7.32 -14.03
CA TYR A 29 -7.65 8.36 -14.48
C TYR A 29 -8.13 9.17 -13.28
N GLU A 30 -8.24 10.47 -13.46
CA GLU A 30 -8.92 11.41 -12.57
C GLU A 30 -9.87 12.26 -13.40
N ASP A 31 -11.11 12.42 -12.94
CA ASP A 31 -12.16 13.17 -13.66
C ASP A 31 -12.35 12.70 -15.13
N GLY A 32 -12.14 11.41 -15.39
CA GLY A 32 -12.30 10.82 -16.73
C GLY A 32 -11.12 11.03 -17.69
N ALA A 33 -10.07 11.75 -17.28
CA ALA A 33 -8.85 11.94 -18.07
C ALA A 33 -7.66 11.18 -17.46
N PRO A 34 -6.72 10.65 -18.27
CA PRO A 34 -5.54 9.99 -17.74
C PRO A 34 -4.64 11.04 -17.06
N SER A 35 -4.27 10.80 -15.79
CA SER A 35 -3.47 11.73 -14.99
C SER A 35 -2.08 11.18 -14.68
N ARG A 36 -1.96 9.86 -14.45
CA ARG A 36 -0.70 9.19 -14.11
C ARG A 36 -0.59 7.84 -14.77
N VAL A 37 0.63 7.38 -15.01
CA VAL A 37 0.93 6.01 -15.44
C VAL A 37 1.91 5.40 -14.45
N LEU A 38 1.57 4.22 -13.93
CA LEU A 38 2.42 3.39 -13.09
C LEU A 38 3.02 2.29 -13.96
N LEU A 39 4.34 2.25 -14.03
CA LEU A 39 5.10 1.20 -14.68
C LEU A 39 5.89 0.47 -13.62
N ILE A 40 5.80 -0.86 -13.59
CA ILE A 40 6.57 -1.68 -12.66
C ILE A 40 7.44 -2.62 -13.48
N TYR A 41 8.69 -2.79 -13.04
CA TYR A 41 9.65 -3.64 -13.71
C TYR A 41 10.37 -4.53 -12.68
N TYR A 42 9.91 -5.78 -12.61
CA TYR A 42 10.31 -6.77 -11.62
C TYR A 42 11.53 -7.59 -12.02
N ILE A 43 12.22 -7.26 -13.11
CA ILE A 43 13.43 -7.98 -13.50
C ILE A 43 14.52 -7.71 -12.48
N ASP A 44 15.07 -8.77 -11.89
CA ASP A 44 16.13 -8.69 -10.88
C ASP A 44 17.50 -8.73 -11.59
N ASP A 45 17.97 -7.56 -12.04
CA ASP A 45 19.28 -7.43 -12.68
C ASP A 45 19.96 -6.09 -12.34
N ASN A 46 20.93 -6.14 -11.44
CA ASN A 46 21.69 -4.96 -11.04
C ASN A 46 22.85 -4.60 -12.00
N THR A 47 23.02 -5.33 -13.11
CA THR A 47 24.07 -5.04 -14.11
C THR A 47 23.64 -4.01 -15.16
N GLY A 48 22.32 -3.79 -15.29
CA GLY A 48 21.72 -2.94 -16.32
C GLY A 48 21.58 -3.60 -17.70
N ALA A 49 21.93 -4.88 -17.83
CA ALA A 49 21.78 -5.62 -19.09
C ALA A 49 20.32 -5.77 -19.51
N HIS A 50 19.40 -5.73 -18.55
CA HIS A 50 17.96 -5.80 -18.77
C HIS A 50 17.27 -4.46 -18.58
N ASP A 51 17.96 -3.32 -18.67
CA ASP A 51 17.28 -2.02 -18.66
C ASP A 51 16.30 -1.91 -19.84
N ALA A 52 15.12 -1.35 -19.59
CA ALA A 52 14.03 -1.25 -20.55
C ALA A 52 13.63 0.20 -20.83
N THR A 53 12.91 0.42 -21.92
CA THR A 53 12.28 1.72 -22.20
C THR A 53 10.81 1.52 -22.53
N ALA A 54 9.93 1.97 -21.64
CA ALA A 54 8.50 2.01 -21.91
C ALA A 54 8.18 3.23 -22.80
N ARG A 55 7.28 3.07 -23.76
CA ARG A 55 6.83 4.15 -24.64
C ARG A 55 5.39 4.48 -24.33
N ILE A 56 5.16 5.68 -23.81
CA ILE A 56 3.82 6.16 -23.47
C ILE A 56 3.31 7.08 -24.56
N GLN A 57 2.10 6.81 -25.03
CA GLN A 57 1.31 7.68 -25.90
C GLN A 57 -0.13 7.70 -25.37
N ILE A 58 -0.80 8.85 -25.52
CA ILE A 58 -2.21 8.98 -25.15
C ILE A 58 -3.04 9.00 -26.44
N GLY A 59 -3.95 8.03 -26.59
CA GLY A 59 -4.72 7.86 -27.83
C GLY A 59 -3.91 7.22 -28.96
N GLY A 60 -4.43 7.27 -30.18
CA GLY A 60 -3.83 6.66 -31.38
C GLY A 60 -4.11 5.16 -31.56
N GLY A 61 -4.78 4.52 -30.60
CA GLY A 61 -5.36 3.18 -30.72
C GLY A 61 -6.87 3.24 -31.00
N ASP A 62 -7.42 2.20 -31.61
CA ASP A 62 -8.87 2.01 -31.82
C ASP A 62 -9.61 3.21 -32.47
N GLY A 63 -8.92 3.92 -33.37
CA GLY A 63 -9.48 5.09 -34.07
C GLY A 63 -9.58 6.36 -33.23
N VAL A 64 -9.07 6.37 -32.00
CA VAL A 64 -9.01 7.54 -31.13
C VAL A 64 -7.86 8.46 -31.57
N ALA A 65 -8.12 9.75 -31.69
CA ALA A 65 -7.09 10.73 -32.02
C ALA A 65 -5.95 10.74 -30.97
N VAL A 66 -4.73 10.98 -31.43
CA VAL A 66 -3.56 11.13 -30.54
C VAL A 66 -3.69 12.45 -29.78
N SER A 67 -3.62 12.39 -28.45
CA SER A 67 -3.56 13.58 -27.62
C SER A 67 -2.12 14.12 -27.62
N PRO A 68 -1.93 15.45 -27.74
CA PRO A 68 -0.60 16.03 -27.70
C PRO A 68 0.07 15.79 -26.35
N LEU A 69 1.33 15.36 -26.38
CA LEU A 69 2.13 15.11 -25.19
C LEU A 69 3.57 15.52 -25.49
N THR A 70 4.04 16.60 -24.88
CA THR A 70 5.37 17.20 -25.16
C THR A 70 6.40 16.83 -24.10
N GLN A 71 5.98 16.66 -22.85
CA GLN A 71 6.82 16.22 -21.76
C GLN A 71 6.00 15.55 -20.67
N VAL A 72 6.68 14.75 -19.84
CA VAL A 72 6.13 14.16 -18.62
C VAL A 72 7.11 14.31 -17.46
N ARG A 73 6.60 14.21 -16.23
CA ARG A 73 7.42 14.18 -15.01
C ARG A 73 7.44 12.78 -14.44
N VAL A 74 8.57 12.29 -13.94
CA VAL A 74 8.70 10.91 -13.46
C VAL A 74 9.36 10.88 -12.09
N LYS A 75 8.77 10.11 -11.18
CA LYS A 75 9.40 9.69 -9.92
C LYS A 75 9.71 8.21 -10.01
N TYR A 76 10.96 7.84 -9.70
CA TYR A 76 11.39 6.44 -9.70
C TYR A 76 11.45 5.88 -8.28
N PHE A 77 10.94 4.68 -8.12
CA PHE A 77 11.34 3.77 -7.07
C PHE A 77 12.47 2.88 -7.61
N SER A 78 13.60 2.82 -6.91
CA SER A 78 14.71 1.95 -7.30
C SER A 78 15.22 1.13 -6.12
N ALA A 79 15.63 -0.10 -6.42
CA ALA A 79 16.21 -1.02 -5.47
C ALA A 79 17.35 -1.80 -6.14
N PRO A 80 18.39 -2.21 -5.39
CA PRO A 80 19.45 -3.09 -5.93
C PRO A 80 18.98 -4.49 -6.34
N SER A 81 17.88 -4.98 -5.74
CA SER A 81 17.26 -6.27 -6.04
C SER A 81 15.82 -6.32 -5.55
N VAL A 82 14.98 -7.17 -6.15
CA VAL A 82 13.59 -7.42 -5.71
C VAL A 82 13.48 -8.02 -4.31
N SER A 83 14.57 -8.62 -3.81
CA SER A 83 14.62 -9.26 -2.48
C SER A 83 15.33 -8.41 -1.42
N PHE A 84 15.90 -7.27 -1.81
CA PHE A 84 16.71 -6.44 -0.94
C PHE A 84 15.83 -5.54 -0.05
N LYS A 85 16.23 -5.38 1.22
CA LYS A 85 15.43 -4.67 2.24
C LYS A 85 16.06 -3.35 2.70
N GLY A 86 17.18 -2.95 2.13
CA GLY A 86 17.87 -1.68 2.42
C GLY A 86 18.01 -0.83 1.17
N ASN A 87 18.57 0.39 1.30
CA ASN A 87 18.99 1.25 0.19
C ASN A 87 18.00 1.39 -0.99
N MET A 88 16.70 1.28 -0.70
CA MET A 88 15.63 1.53 -1.65
C MET A 88 15.35 3.02 -1.64
N THR A 89 15.15 3.60 -2.82
CA THR A 89 14.87 5.03 -2.94
C THR A 89 13.53 5.25 -3.62
N TRP A 90 12.78 6.25 -3.15
CA TRP A 90 11.62 6.81 -3.83
C TRP A 90 11.95 8.25 -4.20
N ALA A 91 11.98 8.57 -5.49
CA ALA A 91 12.39 9.87 -5.99
C ALA A 91 13.72 10.34 -5.38
N GLY A 92 14.70 9.45 -5.23
CA GLY A 92 16.00 9.74 -4.61
C GLY A 92 16.00 9.84 -3.07
N GLN A 93 14.85 9.72 -2.41
CA GLN A 93 14.71 9.79 -0.96
C GLN A 93 14.61 8.40 -0.32
N THR A 94 14.97 8.29 0.96
CA THR A 94 14.85 7.06 1.75
C THR A 94 13.98 7.29 2.98
N LEU A 95 13.54 6.24 3.67
CA LEU A 95 12.85 6.35 4.95
C LEU A 95 13.82 6.38 6.16
N GLY A 96 15.11 6.62 5.93
CA GLY A 96 16.15 6.48 6.96
C GLY A 96 16.53 5.02 7.25
N ASN A 97 17.25 4.79 8.35
CA ASN A 97 17.71 3.46 8.75
C ASN A 97 16.60 2.67 9.48
N HIS A 98 16.79 1.35 9.64
CA HIS A 98 15.78 0.41 10.17
C HIS A 98 15.17 0.79 11.52
N PHE A 99 15.89 1.57 12.35
CA PHE A 99 15.45 1.99 13.68
C PHE A 99 15.29 3.51 13.81
N GLU A 100 15.51 4.26 12.74
CA GLU A 100 15.52 5.73 12.72
C GLU A 100 14.41 6.30 11.82
N SER A 101 13.64 5.41 11.18
CA SER A 101 12.51 5.79 10.35
C SER A 101 11.33 6.25 11.18
N ASP A 102 10.96 7.52 11.03
CA ASP A 102 9.74 8.12 11.58
C ASP A 102 8.58 8.12 10.55
N GLY A 103 8.75 7.40 9.44
CA GLY A 103 7.80 7.34 8.33
C GLY A 103 7.87 8.50 7.35
N ARG A 104 8.78 9.47 7.54
CA ARG A 104 9.01 10.56 6.57
C ARG A 104 10.13 10.22 5.60
N LEU A 105 9.96 10.62 4.35
CA LEU A 105 11.02 10.55 3.36
C LEU A 105 12.09 11.59 3.68
N GLN A 106 13.34 11.14 3.72
CA GLN A 106 14.54 11.91 4.01
C GLN A 106 15.43 11.99 2.75
N GLY A 107 16.05 13.15 2.56
CA GLY A 107 16.91 13.44 1.41
C GLY A 107 16.25 14.39 0.40
N SER A 108 16.90 14.56 -0.75
CA SER A 108 16.43 15.44 -1.82
C SER A 108 15.49 14.69 -2.75
N GLU A 109 14.31 15.27 -3.00
CA GLU A 109 13.37 14.74 -3.98
C GLU A 109 13.88 15.02 -5.40
N VAL A 110 13.96 13.96 -6.20
CA VAL A 110 14.37 14.00 -7.62
C VAL A 110 13.17 13.66 -8.48
N ILE A 111 12.76 14.63 -9.31
CA ILE A 111 11.71 14.47 -10.31
C ILE A 111 12.35 14.64 -11.68
N GLU A 112 12.34 13.58 -12.47
CA GLU A 112 12.89 13.62 -13.81
C GLU A 112 11.90 14.20 -14.81
N THR A 113 12.42 14.90 -15.80
CA THR A 113 11.60 15.45 -16.89
C THR A 113 11.98 14.77 -18.17
N ILE A 114 11.01 14.09 -18.78
CA ILE A 114 11.22 13.35 -20.01
C ILE A 114 10.53 14.12 -21.13
N GLN A 115 11.30 14.47 -22.15
CA GLN A 115 10.80 15.10 -23.36
C GLN A 115 10.24 14.03 -24.29
N CYS A 116 9.05 14.29 -24.82
CA CYS A 116 8.33 13.38 -25.70
C CYS A 116 8.55 13.81 -27.15
N GLN A 117 8.77 12.84 -28.03
CA GLN A 117 8.96 13.07 -29.46
C GLN A 117 7.78 12.48 -30.21
N ASN A 118 7.16 13.27 -31.10
CA ASN A 118 5.97 12.84 -31.85
C ASN A 118 4.83 12.30 -30.95
N ASN A 119 4.60 12.94 -29.80
CA ASN A 119 3.62 12.53 -28.78
C ASN A 119 3.92 11.18 -28.09
N ILE A 120 5.13 10.65 -28.24
CA ILE A 120 5.59 9.43 -27.57
C ILE A 120 6.68 9.79 -26.56
N CYS A 121 6.47 9.40 -25.30
CA CYS A 121 7.42 9.64 -24.21
C CYS A 121 8.21 8.35 -23.91
N PRO A 122 9.53 8.33 -24.12
CA PRO A 122 10.39 7.19 -23.77
C PRO A 122 10.76 7.24 -22.29
N ILE A 123 10.19 6.36 -21.48
CA ILE A 123 10.45 6.25 -20.05
C ILE A 123 11.50 5.16 -19.81
N PRO A 124 12.74 5.51 -19.40
CA PRO A 124 13.74 4.53 -19.05
C PRO A 124 13.36 3.82 -17.74
N LEU A 125 13.50 2.51 -17.69
CA LEU A 125 13.23 1.66 -16.53
C LEU A 125 14.48 0.84 -16.24
N LYS A 126 15.09 1.06 -15.08
CA LYS A 126 16.22 0.25 -14.61
C LYS A 126 15.73 -1.04 -13.95
N ALA A 127 16.44 -2.13 -14.08
CA ALA A 127 16.08 -3.37 -13.38
C ALA A 127 16.64 -3.39 -11.94
N PRO A 128 15.85 -3.76 -10.91
CA PRO A 128 14.41 -3.61 -10.78
C PRO A 128 14.01 -2.16 -10.42
N SER A 129 12.88 -1.70 -10.95
CA SER A 129 12.36 -0.36 -10.62
C SER A 129 10.85 -0.25 -10.81
N LEU A 130 10.32 0.86 -10.32
CA LEU A 130 8.96 1.31 -10.61
C LEU A 130 9.03 2.79 -10.98
N ALA A 131 8.30 3.18 -12.02
CA ALA A 131 8.18 4.57 -12.44
C ALA A 131 6.73 5.04 -12.28
N LEU A 132 6.55 6.12 -11.53
CA LEU A 132 5.30 6.87 -11.51
C LEU A 132 5.46 8.09 -12.42
N VAL A 133 4.78 8.01 -13.56
CA VAL A 133 4.78 9.05 -14.60
C VAL A 133 3.56 9.94 -14.41
N PHE A 134 3.79 11.23 -14.30
CA PHE A 134 2.76 12.27 -14.23
C PHE A 134 2.58 12.86 -15.63
N LEU A 135 1.36 12.73 -16.15
CA LEU A 135 1.00 13.20 -17.50
C LEU A 135 0.69 14.71 -17.51
N THR A 136 0.40 15.29 -16.35
CA THR A 136 0.10 16.72 -16.18
C THR A 136 0.79 17.27 -14.93
N ASP A 137 1.10 18.57 -14.93
CA ASP A 137 1.67 19.24 -13.76
C ASP A 137 0.68 19.27 -12.57
N ALA A 138 -0.63 19.30 -12.85
CA ALA A 138 -1.67 19.21 -11.83
C ALA A 138 -1.64 17.85 -11.11
N ALA A 139 -1.43 16.75 -11.85
CA ALA A 139 -1.33 15.42 -11.25
C ALA A 139 -0.11 15.30 -10.33
N LEU A 140 1.00 15.95 -10.69
CA LEU A 140 2.20 16.03 -9.86
C LEU A 140 1.95 16.88 -8.61
N ALA A 141 1.40 18.09 -8.76
CA ALA A 141 1.12 18.98 -7.65
C ALA A 141 0.17 18.33 -6.61
N ASN A 142 -0.89 17.66 -7.08
CA ASN A 142 -1.83 16.93 -6.21
C ASN A 142 -1.19 15.72 -5.51
N SER A 143 -0.05 15.24 -5.99
CA SER A 143 0.71 14.12 -5.40
C SER A 143 1.96 14.56 -4.65
N SER A 144 2.16 15.87 -4.48
CA SER A 144 3.26 16.45 -3.71
C SER A 144 2.67 17.30 -2.57
N PRO A 145 2.15 16.67 -1.50
CA PRO A 145 1.60 17.39 -0.36
C PRO A 145 2.67 18.26 0.31
N ALA A 146 2.26 19.40 0.88
CA ALA A 146 3.17 20.26 1.64
C ALA A 146 3.77 19.50 2.82
N SER A 147 4.99 19.84 3.24
CA SER A 147 5.68 19.21 4.38
C SER A 147 4.91 19.30 5.70
N SER A 148 4.01 20.29 5.82
CA SER A 148 3.07 20.48 6.94
C SER A 148 1.82 19.59 6.88
N ALA A 149 1.54 18.93 5.76
CA ALA A 149 0.36 18.07 5.60
C ALA A 149 0.51 16.69 6.27
N THR A 150 1.72 16.34 6.72
CA THR A 150 2.00 15.05 7.37
C THR A 150 2.27 15.29 8.86
N ALA A 151 1.36 14.87 9.73
CA ALA A 151 1.62 14.80 11.17
C ALA A 151 2.41 13.52 11.47
N SER A 152 3.57 13.65 12.11
CA SER A 152 4.32 12.50 12.66
C SER A 152 4.24 12.54 14.17
N PHE A 153 4.23 11.36 14.79
CA PHE A 153 4.34 11.22 16.23
C PHE A 153 5.65 10.54 16.52
N GLU A 154 6.45 11.13 17.40
CA GLU A 154 7.72 10.59 17.84
C GLU A 154 7.52 9.19 18.45
N THR A 155 8.11 8.16 17.83
CA THR A 155 8.22 6.83 18.43
C THR A 155 9.58 6.69 19.08
N SER A 156 9.64 6.82 20.42
CA SER A 156 10.87 6.50 21.15
C SER A 156 10.98 4.98 21.32
N VAL A 157 12.05 4.37 20.80
CA VAL A 157 12.42 2.98 21.13
C VAL A 157 13.10 3.00 22.50
N LEU A 158 12.29 2.92 23.56
CA LEU A 158 12.80 2.65 24.90
C LEU A 158 12.71 1.13 25.13
N THR A 159 13.81 0.46 25.46
CA THR A 159 13.85 -0.97 25.83
C THR A 159 13.30 -1.22 27.26
N ARG A 160 12.20 -0.54 27.62
CA ARG A 160 11.58 -0.67 28.94
C ARG A 160 10.46 -1.72 28.94
N ILE A 161 10.43 -2.56 29.96
CA ILE A 161 9.52 -3.70 30.15
C ILE A 161 8.02 -3.28 30.25
N ARG A 162 7.73 -1.98 30.35
CA ARG A 162 6.38 -1.42 30.50
C ARG A 162 6.28 -0.09 29.72
N HIS A 163 5.37 0.00 28.76
CA HIS A 163 5.09 1.22 28.00
C HIS A 163 3.60 1.55 28.02
N THR A 164 3.28 2.80 28.38
CA THR A 164 1.99 3.43 28.13
C THR A 164 2.26 4.65 27.26
N ALA A 165 2.07 4.53 25.95
CA ALA A 165 2.06 5.67 25.04
C ALA A 165 0.64 6.26 25.04
N THR A 166 0.51 7.51 25.46
CA THR A 166 -0.76 8.26 25.37
C THR A 166 -0.72 9.13 24.12
N VAL A 167 -1.62 8.88 23.18
CA VAL A 167 -1.84 9.72 22.00
C VAL A 167 -3.18 10.42 22.18
N ASP A 168 -3.25 11.69 21.81
CA ASP A 168 -4.51 12.42 21.82
C ASP A 168 -5.51 11.76 20.85
N GLN A 169 -6.68 11.41 21.38
CA GLN A 169 -7.76 10.73 20.68
C GLN A 169 -8.23 11.53 19.44
N GLU A 170 -8.16 12.86 19.48
CA GLU A 170 -8.58 13.72 18.37
C GLU A 170 -7.62 13.55 17.17
N VAL A 171 -6.33 13.35 17.42
CA VAL A 171 -5.34 13.14 16.36
C VAL A 171 -5.36 11.69 15.84
N LEU A 172 -5.74 10.71 16.68
CA LEU A 172 -6.05 9.35 16.21
C LEU A 172 -7.31 9.29 15.34
N SER A 173 -8.30 10.15 15.62
CA SER A 173 -9.57 10.16 14.88
C SER A 173 -9.42 10.61 13.42
N THR A 174 -8.40 11.42 13.14
CA THR A 174 -8.06 11.90 11.79
C THR A 174 -6.93 11.10 11.13
N SER A 175 -6.33 10.15 11.86
CA SER A 175 -5.30 9.26 11.35
C SER A 175 -5.85 8.32 10.26
N ASN A 176 -5.04 8.07 9.25
CA ASN A 176 -5.25 7.04 8.23
C ASN A 176 -5.06 5.60 8.76
N GLY A 177 -4.88 5.42 10.07
CA GLY A 177 -4.91 4.13 10.75
C GLY A 177 -6.27 3.44 10.64
N ARG A 178 -6.26 2.12 10.44
CA ARG A 178 -7.48 1.30 10.40
C ARG A 178 -8.10 1.23 11.80
N GLY A 179 -8.97 2.20 12.11
CA GLY A 179 -9.85 2.16 13.26
C GLY A 179 -9.89 3.45 14.05
N GLY A 180 -10.74 4.39 13.62
CA GLY A 180 -11.28 5.43 14.50
C GLY A 180 -12.19 4.80 15.57
N HIS A 181 -13.20 5.53 16.05
CA HIS A 181 -14.05 5.10 17.18
C HIS A 181 -14.88 3.80 16.96
N TRP A 182 -14.79 3.19 15.76
CA TRP A 182 -15.38 1.89 15.38
C TRP A 182 -14.34 0.87 14.89
N GLY A 183 -13.06 1.04 15.23
CA GLY A 183 -12.01 0.07 14.89
C GLY A 183 -12.39 -1.34 15.34
N ASN A 184 -12.08 -2.34 14.51
CA ASN A 184 -12.25 -3.75 14.87
C ASN A 184 -11.65 -4.00 16.27
N PRO A 185 -12.23 -4.90 17.10
CA PRO A 185 -11.66 -5.23 18.39
C PRO A 185 -10.21 -5.70 18.19
N VAL A 186 -9.27 -4.83 18.53
CA VAL A 186 -7.85 -5.09 18.44
C VAL A 186 -7.45 -5.99 19.59
N GLY A 187 -6.77 -7.09 19.28
CA GLY A 187 -6.00 -7.82 20.28
C GLY A 187 -5.00 -6.85 20.90
N SER A 188 -5.00 -6.76 22.23
CA SER A 188 -4.14 -5.82 22.93
C SER A 188 -2.72 -6.41 23.05
N THR A 189 -1.71 -5.64 22.63
CA THR A 189 -0.28 -5.95 22.81
C THR A 189 0.25 -5.55 24.18
N SER A 190 -0.63 -5.07 25.07
CA SER A 190 -0.25 -4.73 26.44
C SER A 190 0.04 -5.99 27.27
N PHE A 191 1.04 -5.89 28.13
CA PHE A 191 1.44 -6.97 29.03
C PHE A 191 0.27 -7.31 29.98
N GLY A 192 -0.23 -8.55 29.93
CA GLY A 192 -1.37 -9.00 30.74
C GLY A 192 -2.74 -8.93 30.02
N SER A 193 -2.76 -8.56 28.74
CA SER A 193 -3.93 -8.72 27.87
C SER A 193 -4.30 -10.20 27.74
N VAL A 194 -5.33 -10.62 28.47
CA VAL A 194 -6.07 -11.85 28.15
C VAL A 194 -6.98 -11.52 26.97
N GLY A 195 -6.52 -11.83 25.77
CA GLY A 195 -7.39 -11.79 24.59
C GLY A 195 -8.63 -12.62 24.88
N ALA A 196 -9.82 -12.02 24.77
CA ALA A 196 -11.09 -12.71 24.90
C ALA A 196 -11.31 -13.65 23.70
N ALA A 197 -10.48 -14.66 23.54
CA ALA A 197 -10.87 -15.92 22.95
C ALA A 197 -11.70 -16.66 23.99
N VAL A 198 -12.88 -16.15 24.30
CA VAL A 198 -13.96 -17.02 24.76
C VAL A 198 -14.33 -17.81 23.52
N GLY A 199 -13.61 -18.92 23.30
CA GLY A 199 -14.09 -20.02 22.50
C GLY A 199 -15.43 -20.40 23.11
N GLY A 200 -16.50 -19.85 22.54
CA GLY A 200 -17.85 -20.17 22.92
C GLY A 200 -18.06 -21.64 22.60
N PHE A 201 -17.76 -22.51 23.56
CA PHE A 201 -18.41 -23.81 23.65
C PHE A 201 -19.89 -23.53 23.89
N ARG A 202 -20.62 -23.21 22.80
CA ARG A 202 -22.05 -23.42 22.72
C ARG A 202 -22.25 -24.94 22.71
N ALA A 203 -22.14 -25.55 23.89
CA ALA A 203 -22.73 -26.86 24.10
C ALA A 203 -24.24 -26.69 23.86
N PRO A 204 -24.85 -27.35 22.87
CA PRO A 204 -26.29 -27.26 22.68
C PRO A 204 -26.95 -27.84 23.93
N GLY A 205 -27.81 -27.06 24.59
CA GLY A 205 -28.43 -27.39 25.89
C GLY A 205 -29.21 -28.72 25.92
N VAL A 206 -29.42 -29.35 24.77
CA VAL A 206 -30.02 -30.68 24.63
C VAL A 206 -29.06 -31.79 25.08
N GLY A 207 -27.74 -31.65 24.91
CA GLY A 207 -26.77 -32.70 25.27
C GLY A 207 -26.60 -32.90 26.78
N VAL A 208 -26.70 -31.82 27.57
CA VAL A 208 -26.55 -31.87 29.02
C VAL A 208 -27.74 -32.57 29.69
N LEU A 209 -28.96 -32.37 29.17
CA LEU A 209 -30.16 -33.01 29.71
C LEU A 209 -30.20 -34.51 29.40
N VAL A 210 -29.76 -34.94 28.21
CA VAL A 210 -29.69 -36.37 27.87
C VAL A 210 -28.64 -37.10 28.72
N GLY A 211 -27.48 -36.48 28.96
CA GLY A 211 -26.44 -37.06 29.82
C GLY A 211 -26.89 -37.26 31.27
N LEU A 212 -27.69 -36.33 31.81
CA LEU A 212 -28.23 -36.42 33.17
C LEU A 212 -29.30 -37.52 33.30
N VAL A 213 -30.19 -37.65 32.30
CA VAL A 213 -31.24 -38.67 32.33
C VAL A 213 -30.68 -40.09 32.18
N VAL A 214 -29.69 -40.29 31.31
CA VAL A 214 -29.02 -41.59 31.14
C VAL A 214 -28.19 -41.96 32.38
N GLY A 215 -27.52 -40.99 33.00
CA GLY A 215 -26.76 -41.22 34.24
C GLY A 215 -27.64 -41.64 35.41
N VAL A 216 -28.81 -41.01 35.58
CA VAL A 216 -29.75 -41.38 36.65
C VAL A 216 -30.38 -42.76 36.38
N ALA A 217 -30.73 -43.07 35.13
CA ALA A 217 -31.29 -44.38 34.77
C ALA A 217 -30.28 -45.52 35.01
N ALA A 218 -28.99 -45.30 34.73
CA ALA A 218 -27.93 -46.29 34.96
C ALA A 218 -27.70 -46.56 36.46
N VAL A 219 -27.79 -45.52 37.31
CA VAL A 219 -27.60 -45.66 38.76
C VAL A 219 -28.81 -46.33 39.43
N VAL A 220 -30.03 -46.06 38.94
CA VAL A 220 -31.26 -46.66 39.49
C VAL A 220 -31.47 -48.09 38.97
N GLY A 221 -31.07 -48.39 37.73
CA GLY A 221 -31.18 -49.73 37.14
C GLY A 221 -30.22 -50.78 37.70
N LEU A 222 -29.15 -50.37 38.40
CA LEU A 222 -28.16 -51.29 38.98
C LEU A 222 -28.50 -51.79 40.41
N ARG A 223 -29.71 -51.50 40.92
CA ARG A 223 -30.18 -52.00 42.21
C ARG A 223 -31.41 -52.90 42.06
N TRP A 224 -31.21 -54.10 41.51
CA TRP A 224 -32.00 -55.32 41.79
C TRP A 224 -31.08 -56.53 41.59
#